data_AF-A0A4U2ZZ80-F1
#
_entry.id   AF-A0A4U2ZZ80-F1
#
_cell.length_a   1.000
_cell.length_b   1.000
_cell.length_c   1.000
_cell.angle_alpha   90.00
_cell.angle_beta   90.00
_cell.angle_gamma   90.00
#
_symmetry.space_group_name_H-M   'P 1'
#
loop_
_entity.id
_entity.type
_entity.pdbx_description
1 polymer ?
#
loop_
_entity_poly.entity_id
_entity_poly.type
_entity_poly.pdbx_seq_one_letter_code
_entity_poly.pdbx_strand_id
1 'polypeptide(L)'
;IPASMYWWCRFDGQTELQNGESLFNREEIIEWLKHKAVLQGGELTAWPKLLHGDDEMLHWVQETKRLHKKVEGHFPGASETTLAKLKLLGTDCDHEAMTGQEAFTRLMQGYMVSL
;
A
#
# COMPACT_ATOMS: atom_id res chain seq x y z
N ILE A 1 -20.51 4.48 23.16
CA ILE A 1 -19.43 5.51 23.05
C ILE A 1 -19.38 5.93 21.58
N PRO A 2 -19.33 7.23 21.24
CA PRO A 2 -19.20 7.66 19.85
C PRO A 2 -17.84 7.23 19.27
N ALA A 3 -17.84 6.76 18.02
CA ALA A 3 -16.64 6.35 17.30
C ALA A 3 -16.61 7.01 15.91
N SER A 4 -15.40 7.29 15.42
CA SER A 4 -15.17 7.70 14.02
C SER A 4 -14.65 6.50 13.24
N MET A 5 -15.21 6.27 12.05
CA MET A 5 -14.81 5.18 11.15
C MET A 5 -14.18 5.79 9.90
N TYR A 6 -12.99 5.30 9.57
CA TYR A 6 -12.24 5.65 8.38
C TYR A 6 -11.93 4.39 7.56
N TRP A 7 -11.56 4.59 6.31
CA TRP A 7 -11.38 3.52 5.34
C TRP A 7 -10.00 3.59 4.67
N TRP A 8 -9.56 2.44 4.18
CA TRP A 8 -8.45 2.33 3.24
C TRP A 8 -9.01 2.06 1.85
N CYS A 9 -8.30 2.54 0.83
CA CYS A 9 -8.55 2.15 -0.55
C CYS A 9 -7.58 1.03 -0.92
N ARG A 10 -8.06 -0.21 -0.94
CA ARG A 10 -7.25 -1.34 -1.44
C ARG A 10 -7.01 -1.19 -2.93
N PHE A 11 -5.81 -1.57 -3.36
CA PHE A 11 -5.45 -1.63 -4.79
C PHE A 11 -5.66 -3.04 -5.35
N ASP A 12 -5.72 -4.02 -4.48
CA ASP A 12 -5.68 -5.43 -4.80
C ASP A 12 -6.41 -6.24 -3.71
N GLY A 13 -6.82 -7.45 -4.09
CA GLY A 13 -7.36 -8.43 -3.13
C GLY A 13 -6.26 -9.06 -2.29
N GLN A 14 -6.61 -9.69 -1.18
CA GLN A 14 -5.66 -10.46 -0.34
C GLN A 14 -5.07 -11.67 -1.07
N THR A 15 -5.69 -12.09 -2.17
CA THR A 15 -5.29 -13.23 -3.00
C THR A 15 -5.59 -12.89 -4.46
N GLU A 16 -4.98 -13.62 -5.39
CA GLU A 16 -5.31 -13.49 -6.80
C GLU A 16 -6.76 -13.92 -7.05
N LEU A 17 -7.52 -13.05 -7.72
CA LEU A 17 -8.92 -13.27 -8.05
C LEU A 17 -9.04 -13.54 -9.54
N GLN A 18 -9.82 -14.54 -9.92
CA GLN A 18 -10.08 -14.87 -11.34
C GLN A 18 -10.65 -13.66 -12.12
N ASN A 19 -11.38 -12.78 -11.43
CA ASN A 19 -11.97 -11.58 -12.00
C ASN A 19 -11.36 -10.29 -11.41
N GLY A 20 -10.10 -10.31 -10.99
CA GLY A 20 -9.44 -9.21 -10.28
C GLY A 20 -9.56 -7.85 -10.98
N GLU A 21 -9.31 -7.79 -12.29
CA GLU A 21 -9.38 -6.55 -13.09
C GLU A 21 -10.78 -5.92 -13.09
N SER A 22 -11.84 -6.74 -13.02
CA SER A 22 -13.22 -6.22 -12.94
C SER A 22 -13.58 -5.65 -11.57
N LEU A 23 -12.89 -6.08 -10.51
CA LEU A 23 -13.14 -5.65 -9.13
C LEU A 23 -12.29 -4.44 -8.73
N PHE A 24 -11.15 -4.26 -9.38
CA PHE A 24 -10.21 -3.17 -9.14
C PHE A 24 -9.97 -2.42 -10.46
N ASN A 25 -10.96 -1.64 -10.89
CA ASN A 25 -10.79 -0.75 -12.04
C ASN A 25 -10.37 0.65 -11.59
N ARG A 26 -9.67 1.34 -12.49
CA ARG A 26 -9.04 2.63 -12.21
C ARG A 26 -10.04 3.69 -11.77
N GLU A 27 -11.16 3.81 -12.45
CA GLU A 27 -12.15 4.84 -12.18
C GLU A 27 -12.67 4.73 -10.74
N GLU A 28 -13.07 3.52 -10.33
CA GLU A 28 -13.57 3.25 -8.97
C GLU A 28 -12.51 3.49 -7.89
N ILE A 29 -11.26 3.05 -8.13
CA ILE A 29 -10.15 3.26 -7.19
C ILE A 29 -9.88 4.76 -6.97
N ILE A 30 -9.82 5.53 -8.05
CA ILE A 30 -9.58 6.97 -7.97
C ILE A 30 -10.77 7.71 -7.34
N GLU A 31 -12.00 7.29 -7.61
CA GLU A 31 -13.18 7.83 -6.94
C GLU A 31 -13.16 7.53 -5.43
N TRP A 32 -12.87 6.29 -5.06
CA TRP A 32 -12.78 5.89 -3.65
C TRP A 32 -11.67 6.61 -2.91
N LEU A 33 -10.48 6.74 -3.52
CA LEU A 33 -9.38 7.54 -2.98
C LEU A 33 -9.75 9.00 -2.75
N LYS A 34 -10.71 9.58 -3.46
CA LYS A 34 -11.14 10.98 -3.23
C LYS A 34 -12.15 11.10 -2.07
N HIS A 35 -12.75 10.01 -1.63
CA HIS A 35 -13.72 10.04 -0.54
C HIS A 35 -13.09 10.56 0.76
N LYS A 36 -13.83 11.42 1.49
CA LYS A 36 -13.31 12.11 2.69
C LYS A 36 -13.01 11.17 3.86
N ALA A 37 -13.73 10.05 3.96
CA ALA A 37 -13.53 9.05 5.00
C ALA A 37 -12.41 8.05 4.66
N VAL A 38 -11.88 8.07 3.43
CA VAL A 38 -10.70 7.27 3.05
C VAL A 38 -9.46 8.06 3.42
N LEU A 39 -8.53 7.52 4.19
CA LEU A 39 -7.33 8.26 4.62
C LEU A 39 -6.05 7.81 3.92
N GLN A 40 -6.04 6.59 3.38
CA GLN A 40 -4.88 6.00 2.73
C GLN A 40 -5.26 4.97 1.68
N GLY A 41 -4.29 4.63 0.83
CA GLY A 41 -4.34 3.49 -0.08
C GLY A 41 -3.57 2.28 0.46
N GLY A 42 -3.77 1.12 -0.14
CA GLY A 42 -3.29 -0.16 0.37
C GLY A 42 -4.36 -0.89 1.20
N GLU A 43 -4.08 -2.01 1.83
CA GLU A 43 -2.83 -2.76 1.96
C GLU A 43 -2.29 -3.29 0.61
N LEU A 44 -1.06 -2.91 0.24
CA LEU A 44 -0.44 -3.35 -1.02
C LEU A 44 0.18 -4.75 -0.87
N THR A 45 -0.59 -5.79 -1.20
CA THR A 45 -0.17 -7.20 -1.07
C THR A 45 0.52 -7.74 -2.33
N ALA A 46 0.08 -7.29 -3.50
CA ALA A 46 0.59 -7.66 -4.81
C ALA A 46 1.80 -6.80 -5.24
N TRP A 47 2.60 -6.33 -4.27
CA TRP A 47 3.82 -5.57 -4.50
C TRP A 47 4.83 -6.20 -5.47
N PRO A 48 4.89 -7.53 -5.70
CA PRO A 48 5.74 -8.07 -6.75
C PRO A 48 5.32 -7.55 -8.13
N LYS A 49 4.02 -7.38 -8.41
CA LYS A 49 3.55 -6.81 -9.69
C LYS A 49 4.09 -5.40 -9.90
N LEU A 50 4.02 -4.57 -8.86
CA LEU A 50 4.61 -3.22 -8.88
C LEU A 50 6.11 -3.24 -9.19
N LEU A 51 6.88 -4.14 -8.57
CA LEU A 51 8.33 -4.28 -8.85
C LEU A 51 8.64 -4.80 -10.25
N HIS A 52 7.72 -5.53 -10.87
CA HIS A 52 7.84 -6.03 -12.24
C HIS A 52 7.27 -5.06 -13.30
N GLY A 53 6.93 -3.83 -12.91
CA GLY A 53 6.53 -2.77 -13.84
C GLY A 53 5.03 -2.74 -14.16
N ASP A 54 4.17 -3.15 -13.23
CA ASP A 54 2.73 -2.94 -13.36
C ASP A 54 2.38 -1.44 -13.32
N ASP A 55 2.09 -0.88 -14.49
CA ASP A 55 1.82 0.55 -14.69
C ASP A 55 0.53 1.01 -13.99
N GLU A 56 -0.46 0.14 -13.86
CA GLU A 56 -1.74 0.50 -13.25
C GLU A 56 -1.60 0.60 -11.73
N MET A 57 -0.93 -0.37 -11.12
CA MET A 57 -0.59 -0.32 -9.70
C MET A 57 0.29 0.88 -9.37
N LEU A 58 1.30 1.17 -10.21
CA LEU A 58 2.14 2.35 -10.04
C LEU A 58 1.31 3.64 -10.14
N HIS A 59 0.37 3.71 -11.08
CA HIS A 59 -0.52 4.86 -11.22
C HIS A 59 -1.40 5.06 -9.98
N TRP A 60 -1.97 4.01 -9.39
CA TRP A 60 -2.76 4.14 -8.16
C TRP A 60 -1.93 4.60 -6.96
N VAL A 61 -0.69 4.11 -6.84
CA VAL A 61 0.26 4.60 -5.83
C VAL A 61 0.53 6.10 -6.05
N GLN A 62 0.85 6.52 -7.27
CA GLN A 62 1.11 7.93 -7.59
C GLN A 62 -0.10 8.84 -7.33
N GLU A 63 -1.30 8.43 -7.72
CA GLU A 63 -2.53 9.18 -7.47
C GLU A 63 -2.84 9.30 -5.97
N THR A 64 -2.56 8.25 -5.20
CA THR A 64 -2.66 8.29 -3.74
C THR A 64 -1.72 9.35 -3.16
N LYS A 65 -0.46 9.42 -3.63
CA LYS A 65 0.48 10.48 -3.24
C LYS A 65 0.04 11.86 -3.70
N ARG A 66 -0.51 11.99 -4.91
CA ARG A 66 -1.04 13.26 -5.46
C ARG A 66 -2.19 13.81 -4.62
N LEU A 67 -2.99 12.93 -4.03
CA LEU A 67 -4.05 13.28 -3.07
C LEU A 67 -3.54 13.51 -1.64
N HIS A 68 -2.22 13.54 -1.43
CA HIS A 68 -1.56 13.65 -0.13
C HIS A 68 -1.94 12.55 0.87
N LYS A 69 -2.31 11.37 0.36
CA LYS A 69 -2.64 10.20 1.17
C LYS A 69 -1.44 9.28 1.28
N LYS A 70 -1.43 8.47 2.35
CA LYS A 70 -0.38 7.48 2.59
C LYS A 70 -0.65 6.21 1.81
N VAL A 71 0.40 5.42 1.58
CA VAL A 71 0.32 4.09 0.98
C VAL A 71 0.81 3.06 1.98
N GLU A 72 -0.08 2.16 2.35
CA GLU A 72 0.15 1.06 3.26
C GLU A 72 0.66 -0.17 2.49
N GLY A 73 1.67 -0.83 3.05
CA GLY A 73 2.37 -1.95 2.44
C GLY A 73 2.27 -3.22 3.26
N HIS A 74 2.30 -4.36 2.57
CA HIS A 74 2.29 -5.69 3.20
C HIS A 74 3.48 -6.50 2.69
N PHE A 75 4.62 -6.37 3.37
CA PHE A 75 5.89 -6.87 2.87
C PHE A 75 6.51 -7.97 3.76
N PRO A 76 5.82 -9.12 3.95
CA PRO A 76 6.34 -10.20 4.77
C PRO A 76 7.64 -10.76 4.16
N GLY A 77 8.66 -10.87 5.00
CA GLY A 77 9.97 -11.40 4.59
C GLY A 77 10.71 -10.55 3.55
N ALA A 78 10.29 -9.30 3.31
CA ALA A 78 10.96 -8.43 2.36
C ALA A 78 12.39 -8.09 2.81
N SER A 79 13.34 -8.23 1.89
CA SER A 79 14.73 -7.82 2.09
C SER A 79 14.85 -6.30 2.24
N GLU A 80 15.94 -5.84 2.84
CA GLU A 80 16.27 -4.40 2.92
C GLU A 80 16.24 -3.72 1.54
N THR A 81 16.79 -4.38 0.52
CA THR A 81 16.77 -3.88 -0.88
C THR A 81 15.36 -3.82 -1.45
N THR A 82 14.50 -4.79 -1.13
CA THR A 82 13.10 -4.81 -1.55
C THR A 82 12.33 -3.64 -0.92
N LEU A 83 12.50 -3.43 0.39
CA LEU A 83 11.90 -2.31 1.11
C LEU A 83 12.35 -0.97 0.52
N ALA A 84 13.62 -0.82 0.16
CA ALA A 84 14.14 0.43 -0.41
C ALA A 84 13.50 0.75 -1.77
N LYS A 85 13.33 -0.28 -2.62
CA LYS A 85 12.64 -0.12 -3.91
C LYS A 85 11.18 0.28 -3.74
N LEU A 86 10.45 -0.40 -2.85
CA LEU A 86 9.04 -0.10 -2.59
C LEU A 86 8.86 1.30 -2.01
N LYS A 87 9.79 1.74 -1.14
CA LYS A 87 9.81 3.08 -0.56
C LYS A 87 9.94 4.15 -1.62
N LEU A 88 10.87 3.95 -2.57
CA LEU A 88 11.07 4.83 -3.71
C LEU A 88 9.85 4.88 -4.64
N LEU A 89 9.11 3.77 -4.76
CA LEU A 89 7.89 3.70 -5.56
C LEU A 89 6.69 4.36 -4.87
N GLY A 90 6.79 4.67 -3.56
CA GLY A 90 5.86 5.58 -2.89
C GLY A 90 5.21 5.02 -1.62
N THR A 91 5.56 3.80 -1.19
CA THR A 91 5.01 3.20 0.03
C THR A 91 5.47 3.96 1.28
N ASP A 92 4.59 4.10 2.27
CA ASP A 92 4.85 4.88 3.48
C ASP A 92 4.96 4.02 4.73
N CYS A 93 4.18 2.95 4.80
CA CYS A 93 4.04 2.08 5.95
C CYS A 93 4.25 0.61 5.55
N ASP A 94 4.69 -0.20 6.50
CA ASP A 94 4.64 -1.66 6.43
C ASP A 94 4.47 -2.23 7.84
N HIS A 95 3.61 -3.24 7.98
CA HIS A 95 3.25 -3.86 9.26
C HIS A 95 3.78 -5.28 9.42
N GLU A 96 4.53 -5.79 8.45
CA GLU A 96 4.95 -7.21 8.40
C GLU A 96 6.36 -7.46 8.94
N ALA A 97 6.80 -6.66 9.91
CA ALA A 97 8.04 -6.93 10.61
C ALA A 97 7.87 -8.13 11.56
N MET A 98 8.61 -9.21 11.33
CA MET A 98 8.53 -10.43 12.16
C MET A 98 9.50 -10.39 13.35
N THR A 99 10.49 -9.49 13.31
CA THR A 99 11.50 -9.34 14.36
C THR A 99 11.76 -7.87 14.68
N GLY A 100 12.32 -7.60 15.86
CA GLY A 100 12.72 -6.23 16.23
C GLY A 100 13.77 -5.64 15.28
N GLN A 101 14.67 -6.48 14.74
CA GLN A 101 15.65 -6.06 13.74
C GLN A 101 14.97 -5.66 12.42
N GLU A 102 13.98 -6.43 11.99
CA GLU A 102 13.17 -6.12 10.80
C GLU A 102 12.36 -4.83 10.95
N ALA A 103 11.81 -4.57 12.13
CA ALA A 103 11.13 -3.31 12.45
C ALA A 103 12.13 -2.15 12.40
N PHE A 104 13.32 -2.31 12.99
CA PHE A 104 14.36 -1.29 12.97
C PHE A 104 14.83 -0.97 11.54
N THR A 105 15.05 -1.98 10.70
CA THR A 105 15.43 -1.78 9.29
C THR A 105 14.40 -0.94 8.53
N ARG A 106 13.10 -1.19 8.73
CA ARG A 106 12.02 -0.38 8.13
C ARG A 106 12.03 1.06 8.62
N LEU A 107 12.16 1.27 9.93
CA LEU A 107 12.27 2.61 10.51
C LEU A 107 13.46 3.39 9.93
N MET A 108 14.62 2.73 9.78
CA MET A 108 15.83 3.34 9.20
C MET A 108 15.65 3.75 7.73
N GLN A 109 14.74 3.11 7.01
CA GLN A 109 14.36 3.49 5.64
C GLN A 109 13.22 4.53 5.58
N GLY A 110 12.77 5.04 6.73
CA GLY A 110 11.71 6.05 6.82
C GLY A 110 10.30 5.49 6.62
N TYR A 111 10.10 4.19 6.83
CA TYR A 111 8.75 3.64 6.97
C TYR A 111 8.14 4.01 8.31
N MET A 112 6.83 4.22 8.31
CA MET A 112 6.04 4.00 9.51
C MET A 112 5.93 2.49 9.73
N VAL A 113 6.23 2.03 10.94
CA VAL A 113 6.08 0.62 11.32
C VAL A 113 4.90 0.56 12.28
N SER A 114 3.83 -0.11 11.88
CA SER A 114 2.76 -0.49 12.80
C SER A 114 2.99 -1.91 13.31
N LEU A 115 2.74 -2.10 14.61
CA LEU A 115 2.85 -3.37 15.33
C LEU A 115 1.47 -3.92 15.64
#